data_AF-A0A8S3YIX0-F1
#
_entry.id   AF-A0A8S3YIX0-F1
#
_cell.length_a   1.000
_cell.length_b   1.000
_cell.length_c   1.000
_cell.angle_alpha   90.00
_cell.angle_beta   90.00
_cell.angle_gamma   90.00
#
_symmetry.space_group_name_H-M   'P 1'
#
loop_
_entity.id
_entity.type
_entity.pdbx_description
1 polymer ?
#
loop_
_entity_poly.entity_id
_entity_poly.type
_entity_poly.pdbx_seq_one_letter_code
_entity_poly.pdbx_strand_id
1 'polypeptide(L)'
;SLPVHFEISTSVIDFHPSCNTGVVYIVEADVIGGTYKRNVARLRKANNVRGIVLVEKTITTSQYYYDVQKFCVSDLGLSVVPIADHKEAADFLIQMVHVESRLDSNPFLKPVPAPSADVAVMSVLTTCPGVGETKALALLDNFPSLECLSKATLEELAAVVGKASAGKLYDFFHRVT
;
A
#
# COMPACT_ATOMS: atom_id res chain seq x y z
N SER A 1 31.94 -0.90 -5.62
CA SER A 1 31.57 -2.12 -6.34
C SER A 1 30.71 -2.98 -5.44
N LEU A 2 29.58 -3.50 -5.94
CA LEU A 2 28.77 -4.48 -5.20
C LEU A 2 29.40 -5.87 -5.38
N PRO A 3 29.58 -6.66 -4.31
CA PRO A 3 30.06 -8.03 -4.43
C PRO A 3 28.99 -8.92 -5.09
N VAL A 4 29.38 -9.71 -6.08
CA VAL A 4 28.51 -10.66 -6.78
C VAL A 4 28.96 -12.07 -6.41
N HIS A 5 28.03 -12.87 -5.90
CA HIS A 5 28.25 -14.28 -5.59
C HIS A 5 27.52 -15.12 -6.63
N PHE A 6 28.24 -16.08 -7.22
CA PHE A 6 27.67 -17.01 -8.19
C PHE A 6 27.40 -18.34 -7.49
N GLU A 7 26.17 -18.82 -7.62
CA GLU A 7 25.77 -20.14 -7.18
C GLU A 7 25.35 -20.96 -8.40
N ILE A 8 25.93 -22.16 -8.55
CA ILE A 8 25.51 -23.11 -9.58
C ILE A 8 24.47 -24.03 -8.92
N SER A 9 23.30 -23.48 -8.61
CA SER A 9 22.17 -24.25 -8.11
C SER A 9 21.12 -24.40 -9.21
N THR A 10 20.36 -25.49 -9.19
CA THR A 10 19.20 -25.69 -10.08
C THR A 10 17.98 -24.88 -9.60
N SER A 11 18.22 -23.72 -8.97
CA SER A 11 17.17 -22.89 -8.42
C SER A 11 16.38 -22.25 -9.57
N VAL A 12 15.12 -21.92 -9.29
CA VAL A 12 14.23 -21.27 -10.26
C VAL A 12 14.51 -19.76 -10.33
N ILE A 13 15.36 -19.25 -9.45
CA ILE A 13 15.61 -17.83 -9.23
C ILE A 13 16.92 -17.47 -9.93
N ASP A 14 16.88 -16.44 -10.76
CA ASP A 14 18.06 -15.98 -11.51
C ASP A 14 18.94 -15.06 -10.66
N PHE A 15 18.33 -14.22 -9.80
CA PHE A 15 19.06 -13.30 -8.93
C PHE A 15 18.50 -13.25 -7.52
N HIS A 16 19.40 -13.09 -6.55
CA HIS A 16 19.07 -12.87 -5.14
C HIS A 16 19.62 -11.54 -4.63
N PRO A 17 18.85 -10.44 -4.77
CA PRO A 17 19.32 -9.11 -4.35
C PRO A 17 19.31 -8.91 -2.83
N SER A 18 18.57 -9.75 -2.09
CA SER A 18 18.62 -9.87 -0.64
C SER A 18 18.29 -11.30 -0.20
N CYS A 19 18.51 -11.64 1.08
CA CYS A 19 18.20 -12.97 1.62
C CYS A 19 16.70 -13.32 1.57
N ASN A 20 15.83 -12.33 1.40
CA ASN A 20 14.38 -12.49 1.36
C ASN A 20 13.77 -12.04 0.03
N THR A 21 14.58 -11.76 -1.01
CA THR A 21 14.07 -11.35 -2.33
C THR A 21 14.69 -12.21 -3.42
N GLY A 22 13.83 -12.80 -4.25
CA GLY A 22 14.22 -13.58 -5.43
C GLY A 22 13.68 -12.94 -6.70
N VAL A 23 14.52 -12.86 -7.72
CA VAL A 23 14.17 -12.28 -9.02
C VAL A 23 14.26 -13.35 -10.11
N VAL A 24 13.21 -13.45 -10.91
CA VAL A 24 13.19 -14.25 -12.14
C VAL A 24 13.19 -13.31 -13.34
N TYR A 25 14.06 -13.59 -14.30
CA TYR A 25 14.24 -12.80 -15.52
C TYR A 25 13.64 -13.54 -16.71
N ILE A 26 12.65 -12.92 -17.35
CA ILE A 26 11.96 -13.48 -18.51
C ILE A 26 12.43 -12.75 -19.76
N VAL A 27 13.14 -13.49 -20.61
CA VAL A 27 13.60 -13.03 -21.92
C VAL A 27 12.47 -13.00 -22.95
N GLU A 28 12.65 -12.27 -24.04
CA GLU A 28 11.67 -12.18 -25.12
C GLU A 28 11.17 -13.53 -25.63
N ALA A 29 12.08 -14.48 -25.85
CA ALA A 29 11.77 -15.80 -26.37
C ALA A 29 10.79 -16.56 -25.46
N ASP A 30 10.94 -16.41 -24.15
CA ASP A 30 10.07 -17.05 -23.17
C ASP A 30 8.70 -16.38 -23.11
N VAL A 31 8.63 -15.05 -23.26
CA VAL A 31 7.36 -14.32 -23.37
C VAL A 31 6.56 -14.82 -24.57
N ILE A 32 7.20 -14.91 -25.74
CA ILE A 32 6.56 -15.36 -26.99
C ILE A 32 6.17 -16.83 -26.89
N GLY A 33 7.04 -17.66 -26.31
CA GLY A 33 6.81 -19.11 -26.16
C GLY A 33 5.87 -19.50 -25.03
N GLY A 34 5.57 -18.60 -24.09
CA GLY A 34 4.74 -18.89 -22.92
C GLY A 34 5.36 -19.85 -21.90
N THR A 35 6.65 -20.17 -22.03
CA THR A 35 7.42 -21.12 -21.21
C THR A 35 7.66 -20.61 -19.79
N TYR A 36 7.59 -19.30 -19.57
CA TYR A 36 7.82 -18.64 -18.28
C TYR A 36 6.86 -19.07 -17.17
N LYS A 37 5.63 -19.50 -17.50
CA LYS A 37 4.56 -19.76 -16.52
C LYS A 37 4.96 -20.77 -15.45
N ARG A 38 5.70 -21.81 -15.84
CA ARG A 38 6.16 -22.86 -14.91
C ARG A 38 7.17 -22.33 -13.90
N ASN A 39 8.08 -21.47 -14.34
CA ASN A 39 9.13 -20.91 -13.48
C ASN A 39 8.52 -19.88 -12.52
N VAL A 40 7.65 -18.99 -13.00
CA VAL A 40 6.96 -18.02 -12.15
C VAL A 40 6.06 -18.70 -11.12
N ALA A 41 5.32 -19.75 -11.50
CA ALA A 41 4.50 -20.51 -10.56
C ALA A 41 5.35 -21.22 -9.48
N ARG A 42 6.57 -21.66 -9.82
CA ARG A 42 7.51 -22.25 -8.86
C ARG A 42 8.11 -21.19 -7.93
N LEU A 43 8.43 -19.99 -8.44
CA LEU A 43 8.83 -18.85 -7.61
C LEU A 43 7.78 -18.56 -6.54
N ARG A 44 6.49 -18.56 -6.91
CA ARG A 44 5.40 -18.37 -5.95
C ARG A 44 5.32 -19.47 -4.90
N LYS A 45 5.61 -20.73 -5.26
CA LYS A 45 5.61 -21.88 -4.34
C LYS A 45 6.81 -21.89 -3.40
N ALA A 46 7.92 -21.28 -3.80
CA ALA A 46 9.07 -21.06 -2.95
C ALA A 46 8.74 -19.92 -1.95
N ASN A 47 7.87 -20.21 -0.97
CA ASN A 47 7.34 -19.26 0.04
C ASN A 47 8.40 -18.59 0.93
N ASN A 48 9.69 -18.83 0.69
CA ASN A 48 10.78 -18.33 1.52
C ASN A 48 11.32 -16.97 1.05
N VAL A 49 10.85 -16.45 -0.10
CA VAL A 49 11.30 -15.16 -0.63
C VAL A 49 10.17 -14.34 -1.25
N ARG A 50 10.30 -13.02 -1.20
CA ARG A 50 9.53 -12.08 -2.01
C ARG A 50 9.93 -12.23 -3.47
N GLY A 51 9.03 -12.78 -4.28
CA GLY A 51 9.26 -13.01 -5.71
C GLY A 51 8.97 -11.77 -6.56
N ILE A 52 9.96 -11.37 -7.36
CA ILE A 52 9.85 -10.30 -8.36
C ILE A 52 10.17 -10.88 -9.72
N VAL A 53 9.41 -10.47 -10.74
CA VAL A 53 9.58 -10.93 -12.12
C VAL A 53 9.99 -9.75 -12.99
N LEU A 54 11.17 -9.82 -13.61
CA LEU A 54 11.60 -8.89 -14.63
C LEU A 54 11.22 -9.45 -16.00
N VAL A 55 10.64 -8.63 -16.87
CA VAL A 55 10.15 -9.07 -18.18
C VAL A 55 10.63 -8.12 -19.26
N GLU A 56 11.31 -8.66 -20.28
CA GLU A 56 11.67 -7.90 -21.47
C GLU A 56 10.42 -7.49 -22.24
N LYS A 57 10.14 -6.19 -22.21
CA LYS A 57 9.05 -5.53 -22.92
C LYS A 57 9.61 -4.67 -24.04
N THR A 58 9.77 -5.28 -25.20
CA THR A 58 10.19 -4.63 -26.43
C THR A 58 9.00 -4.45 -27.36
N ILE A 59 9.24 -3.91 -28.56
CA ILE A 59 8.22 -3.78 -29.60
C ILE A 59 7.60 -5.15 -29.94
N THR A 60 8.41 -6.22 -29.95
CA THR A 60 7.98 -7.58 -30.32
C THR A 60 7.13 -8.23 -29.23
N THR A 61 7.52 -8.06 -27.96
CA THR A 61 6.84 -8.69 -26.81
C THR A 61 5.70 -7.86 -26.23
N SER A 62 5.57 -6.59 -26.64
CA SER A 62 4.54 -5.66 -26.16
C SER A 62 3.12 -6.24 -26.23
N GLN A 63 2.80 -6.96 -27.32
CA GLN A 63 1.48 -7.60 -27.50
C GLN A 63 1.19 -8.73 -26.50
N TYR A 64 2.22 -9.44 -26.04
CA TYR A 64 2.10 -10.56 -25.11
C TYR A 64 2.20 -10.13 -23.65
N TYR A 65 2.73 -8.93 -23.39
CA TYR A 65 3.01 -8.43 -22.04
C TYR A 65 1.75 -8.38 -21.15
N TYR A 66 0.58 -8.10 -21.72
CA TYR A 66 -0.67 -8.07 -20.95
C TYR A 66 -0.97 -9.43 -20.30
N ASP A 67 -0.79 -10.53 -21.04
CA ASP A 67 -1.04 -11.88 -20.54
C ASP A 67 0.00 -12.29 -19.49
N VAL A 68 1.25 -11.85 -19.65
CA VAL A 68 2.30 -12.01 -18.63
C VAL A 68 1.91 -11.28 -17.35
N GLN A 69 1.55 -10.00 -17.45
CA GLN A 69 1.18 -9.18 -16.31
C GLN A 69 -0.06 -9.74 -15.60
N LYS A 70 -1.10 -10.12 -16.36
CA LYS A 70 -2.32 -10.71 -15.79
C LYS A 70 -2.00 -11.98 -15.01
N PHE A 71 -1.24 -12.90 -15.61
CA PHE A 71 -0.87 -14.15 -14.95
C PHE A 71 -0.02 -13.91 -13.68
N CYS A 72 1.03 -13.11 -13.78
CA CYS A 72 1.95 -12.91 -12.67
C CYS A 72 1.33 -12.07 -11.53
N VAL A 73 0.64 -10.97 -11.86
CA VAL A 73 0.09 -10.04 -10.86
C VAL A 73 -1.28 -10.49 -10.37
N SER A 74 -2.21 -10.81 -11.27
CA SER A 74 -3.59 -11.12 -10.88
C SER A 74 -3.74 -12.56 -10.40
N ASP A 75 -3.15 -13.53 -11.10
CA ASP A 75 -3.36 -14.94 -10.74
C ASP A 75 -2.39 -15.41 -9.63
N LEU A 76 -1.15 -14.92 -9.63
CA LEU A 76 -0.12 -15.35 -8.68
C LEU A 76 0.18 -14.35 -7.55
N GLY A 77 -0.21 -13.08 -7.68
CA GLY A 77 0.07 -12.04 -6.69
C GLY A 77 1.56 -11.68 -6.59
N LEU A 78 2.33 -11.85 -7.67
CA LEU A 78 3.74 -11.47 -7.76
C LEU A 78 3.89 -10.07 -8.36
N SER A 79 5.01 -9.41 -8.05
CA SER A 79 5.36 -8.13 -8.67
C SER A 79 6.05 -8.35 -10.01
N VAL A 80 5.59 -7.66 -11.05
CA VAL A 80 6.19 -7.66 -12.40
C VAL A 80 6.74 -6.28 -12.71
N VAL A 81 7.96 -6.24 -13.23
CA VAL A 81 8.60 -5.01 -13.72
C VAL A 81 8.96 -5.19 -15.20
N PRO A 82 8.39 -4.39 -16.10
CA PRO A 82 8.81 -4.36 -17.49
C PRO A 82 10.16 -3.67 -17.61
N ILE A 83 11.01 -4.20 -18.47
CA ILE A 83 12.34 -3.66 -18.79
C ILE A 83 12.52 -3.66 -20.31
N ALA A 84 13.20 -2.66 -20.86
CA ALA A 84 13.46 -2.56 -22.28
C ALA A 84 14.69 -3.38 -22.70
N ASP A 85 15.71 -3.44 -21.84
CA ASP A 85 16.95 -4.15 -22.10
C ASP A 85 17.61 -4.73 -20.83
N HIS A 86 18.68 -5.51 -21.03
CA HIS A 86 19.48 -6.11 -19.97
C HIS A 86 20.23 -5.07 -19.12
N LYS A 87 20.48 -3.87 -19.65
CA LYS A 87 21.21 -2.82 -18.92
C LYS A 87 20.30 -2.17 -17.88
N GLU A 88 19.06 -1.87 -18.25
CA GLU A 88 18.00 -1.42 -17.35
C GLU A 88 17.73 -2.47 -16.27
N ALA A 89 17.73 -3.75 -16.63
CA ALA A 89 17.64 -4.84 -15.66
C ALA A 89 18.79 -4.81 -14.64
N ALA A 90 20.03 -4.58 -15.11
CA ALA A 90 21.19 -4.49 -14.24
C ALA A 90 21.11 -3.27 -13.30
N ASP A 91 20.77 -2.09 -13.83
CA ASP A 91 20.60 -0.87 -13.03
C ASP A 91 19.48 -1.03 -12.00
N PHE A 92 18.37 -1.68 -12.38
CA PHE A 92 17.27 -2.01 -11.47
C PHE A 92 17.71 -2.97 -10.35
N LEU A 93 18.44 -4.04 -10.68
CA LEU A 93 18.97 -4.98 -9.68
C LEU A 93 19.93 -4.27 -8.71
N ILE A 94 20.82 -3.42 -9.22
CA ILE A 94 21.72 -2.60 -8.41
C ILE A 94 20.92 -1.72 -7.45
N GLN A 95 19.91 -0.99 -7.94
CA GLN A 95 19.06 -0.16 -7.10
C GLN A 95 18.32 -1.01 -6.05
N MET A 96 17.87 -2.20 -6.41
CA MET A 96 17.16 -3.07 -5.48
C MET A 96 18.05 -3.54 -4.33
N VAL A 97 19.32 -3.89 -4.58
CA VAL A 97 20.29 -4.19 -3.51
C VAL A 97 20.47 -2.99 -2.56
N HIS A 98 20.55 -1.77 -3.11
CA HIS A 98 20.68 -0.56 -2.29
C HIS A 98 19.45 -0.26 -1.45
N VAL A 99 18.24 -0.48 -1.98
CA VAL A 99 16.98 -0.25 -1.25
C VAL A 99 16.75 -1.33 -0.19
N GLU A 100 17.03 -2.59 -0.52
CA GLU A 100 16.90 -3.71 0.42
C GLU A 100 17.85 -3.59 1.62
N SER A 101 19.02 -2.97 1.44
CA SER A 101 19.93 -2.68 2.56
C SER A 101 19.50 -1.47 3.40
N ARG A 102 18.49 -0.68 2.95
CA ARG A 102 18.03 0.56 3.58
C ARG A 102 16.51 0.64 3.69
N LEU A 103 15.86 -0.44 4.12
CA LEU A 103 14.39 -0.49 4.24
C LEU A 103 13.83 0.65 5.12
N ASP A 104 14.56 1.06 6.16
CA ASP A 104 14.18 2.16 7.08
C ASP A 104 14.13 3.55 6.41
N SER A 105 14.74 3.68 5.23
CA SER A 105 14.70 4.92 4.45
C SER A 105 13.40 5.08 3.65
N ASN A 106 12.61 4.00 3.49
CA ASN A 106 11.39 4.04 2.69
C ASN A 106 10.33 4.91 3.38
N PRO A 107 9.93 6.06 2.79
CA PRO A 107 8.94 6.96 3.39
C PRO A 107 7.56 6.33 3.54
N PHE A 108 7.22 5.31 2.73
CA PHE A 108 5.95 4.60 2.81
C PHE A 108 5.90 3.55 3.93
N LEU A 109 7.06 3.18 4.49
CA LEU A 109 7.13 2.30 5.66
C LEU A 109 7.26 3.08 6.98
N LYS A 110 7.56 4.38 6.89
CA LYS A 110 7.63 5.22 8.07
C LYS A 110 6.21 5.42 8.62
N PRO A 111 5.98 5.21 9.92
CA PRO A 111 4.69 5.55 10.51
C PRO A 111 4.44 7.04 10.28
N VAL A 112 3.32 7.35 9.63
CA VAL A 112 2.87 8.74 9.52
C VAL A 112 2.65 9.25 10.95
N PRO A 113 3.26 10.37 11.35
CA PRO A 113 3.02 10.94 12.67
C PRO A 113 1.53 11.20 12.83
N ALA A 114 0.88 10.42 13.70
CA ALA A 114 -0.52 10.66 14.01
C ALA A 114 -0.61 12.01 14.75
N PRO A 115 -1.60 12.87 14.40
CA PRO A 115 -1.89 14.04 15.22
C PRO A 115 -2.22 13.58 16.65
N SER A 116 -2.04 14.47 17.64
CA SER A 116 -2.49 14.16 19.00
C SER A 116 -3.98 13.84 19.01
N ALA A 117 -4.41 12.99 19.94
CA ALA A 117 -5.82 12.58 20.05
C ALA A 117 -6.75 13.81 20.12
N ASP A 118 -6.34 14.86 20.82
CA ASP A 118 -7.11 16.10 20.97
C ASP A 118 -7.31 16.83 19.64
N VAL A 119 -6.27 16.92 18.79
CA VAL A 119 -6.35 17.55 17.48
C VAL A 119 -7.25 16.74 16.54
N ALA A 120 -7.16 15.41 16.60
CA ALA A 120 -8.01 14.52 15.81
C ALA A 120 -9.48 14.65 16.23
N VAL A 121 -9.77 14.64 17.53
CA VAL A 121 -11.12 14.80 18.07
C VAL A 121 -11.71 16.17 17.72
N MET A 122 -10.91 17.24 17.85
CA MET A 122 -11.33 18.58 17.47
C MET A 122 -11.67 18.67 15.98
N SER A 123 -10.83 18.10 15.11
CA SER A 123 -11.07 18.07 13.66
C SER A 123 -12.34 17.29 13.28
N VAL A 124 -12.66 16.21 14.01
CA VAL A 124 -13.90 15.44 13.79
C VAL A 124 -15.12 16.27 14.18
N LEU A 125 -15.06 16.97 15.32
CA LEU A 125 -16.19 17.78 15.80
C LEU A 125 -16.44 19.02 14.94
N THR A 126 -15.40 19.67 14.43
CA THR A 126 -15.56 20.83 13.52
C THR A 126 -16.06 20.44 12.13
N THR A 127 -15.96 19.17 11.75
CA THR A 127 -16.59 18.63 10.53
C THR A 127 -18.11 18.48 10.68
N CYS A 128 -18.62 18.43 11.92
CA CYS A 128 -20.05 18.27 12.17
C CYS A 128 -20.83 19.56 11.78
N PRO A 129 -22.00 19.43 11.13
CA PRO A 129 -22.74 20.57 10.62
C PRO A 129 -23.23 21.49 11.76
N GLY A 130 -22.77 22.74 11.76
CA GLY A 130 -23.18 23.75 12.74
C GLY A 130 -22.39 23.74 14.05
N VAL A 131 -21.27 23.00 14.10
CA VAL A 131 -20.26 23.02 15.17
C VAL A 131 -18.98 23.66 14.64
N GLY A 132 -18.61 24.80 15.21
CA GLY A 132 -17.28 25.41 15.03
C GLY A 132 -16.39 25.12 16.23
N GLU A 133 -15.16 25.62 16.23
CA GLU A 133 -14.15 25.37 17.29
C GLU A 133 -14.66 25.69 18.70
N THR A 134 -15.32 26.83 18.88
CA THR A 134 -15.87 27.24 20.20
C THR A 134 -16.96 26.31 20.70
N LYS A 135 -17.81 25.80 19.80
CA LYS A 135 -18.86 24.83 20.13
C LYS A 135 -18.29 23.44 20.35
N ALA A 136 -17.25 23.06 19.61
CA ALA A 136 -16.55 21.79 19.78
C ALA A 136 -15.86 21.72 21.14
N LEU A 137 -15.20 22.80 21.59
CA LEU A 137 -14.63 22.89 22.93
C LEU A 137 -15.71 22.76 24.01
N ALA A 138 -16.80 23.52 23.91
CA ALA A 138 -17.90 23.44 24.87
C ALA A 138 -18.56 22.05 24.91
N LEU A 139 -18.62 21.36 23.77
CA LEU A 139 -19.09 19.97 23.70
C LEU A 139 -18.13 18.99 24.36
N LEU A 140 -16.82 19.16 24.20
CA LEU A 140 -15.81 18.32 24.85
C LEU A 140 -15.76 18.52 26.37
N ASP A 141 -16.02 19.74 26.86
CA ASP A 141 -16.11 20.02 28.29
C ASP A 141 -17.30 19.30 28.96
N ASN A 142 -18.41 19.16 28.25
CA ASN A 142 -19.64 18.51 28.76
C ASN A 142 -19.71 17.01 28.44
N PHE A 143 -19.10 16.58 27.33
CA PHE A 143 -19.08 15.19 26.87
C PHE A 143 -17.62 14.74 26.67
N PRO A 144 -17.04 14.00 27.64
CA PRO A 144 -15.62 13.65 27.62
C PRO A 144 -15.23 12.63 26.55
N SER A 145 -16.19 12.11 25.77
CA SER A 145 -15.93 11.21 24.66
C SER A 145 -16.88 11.43 23.48
N LEU A 146 -16.40 11.13 22.26
CA LEU A 146 -17.23 11.15 21.05
C LEU A 146 -18.38 10.14 21.12
N GLU A 147 -18.21 9.03 21.85
CA GLU A 147 -19.26 8.05 22.09
C GLU A 147 -20.37 8.60 23.00
N CYS A 148 -20.01 9.35 24.05
CA CYS A 148 -20.99 10.04 24.88
C CYS A 148 -21.76 11.08 24.07
N LEU A 149 -21.07 11.80 23.19
CA LEU A 149 -21.67 12.82 22.33
C LEU A 149 -22.63 12.21 21.30
N SER A 150 -22.34 11.04 20.74
CA SER A 150 -23.24 10.37 19.79
C SER A 150 -24.50 9.81 20.45
N LYS A 151 -24.43 9.43 21.73
CA LYS A 151 -25.57 8.93 22.52
C LYS A 151 -26.35 10.01 23.26
N ALA A 152 -25.88 11.27 23.21
CA ALA A 152 -26.50 12.38 23.91
C ALA A 152 -27.90 12.68 23.37
N THR A 153 -28.80 13.09 24.27
CA THR A 153 -30.16 13.48 23.88
C THR A 153 -30.17 14.86 23.24
N LEU A 154 -31.21 15.15 22.45
CA LEU A 154 -31.35 16.45 21.78
C LEU A 154 -31.41 17.62 22.80
N GLU A 155 -31.95 17.39 23.99
CA GLU A 155 -32.03 18.39 25.07
C GLU A 155 -30.67 18.73 25.65
N GLU A 156 -29.84 17.71 25.92
CA GLU A 156 -28.48 17.88 26.44
C GLU A 156 -27.57 18.57 25.42
N LEU A 157 -27.72 18.23 24.13
CA LEU A 157 -27.01 18.92 23.05
C LEU A 157 -27.50 20.37 22.89
N ALA A 158 -28.80 20.63 23.03
CA ALA A 158 -29.37 21.97 22.93
C ALA A 158 -28.92 22.91 24.05
N ALA A 159 -28.63 22.37 25.23
CA ALA A 159 -28.07 23.14 26.36
C ALA A 159 -26.68 23.71 26.05
N VAL A 160 -25.87 23.02 25.24
CA VAL A 160 -24.48 23.41 24.94
C VAL A 160 -24.37 24.21 23.64
N VAL A 161 -24.99 23.75 22.54
CA VAL A 161 -24.81 24.38 21.21
C VAL A 161 -26.00 25.19 20.71
N GLY A 162 -27.11 25.18 21.46
CA GLY A 162 -28.38 25.82 21.12
C GLY A 162 -29.26 24.95 20.22
N LYS A 163 -30.59 25.12 20.33
CA LYS A 163 -31.62 24.27 19.68
C LYS A 163 -31.40 24.03 18.18
N ALA A 164 -31.02 25.07 17.43
CA ALA A 164 -30.83 24.97 15.98
C ALA A 164 -29.58 24.18 15.56
N SER A 165 -28.48 24.27 16.32
CA SER A 165 -27.26 23.47 16.08
C SER A 165 -27.41 22.05 16.62
N ALA A 166 -28.10 21.89 17.76
CA ALA A 166 -28.35 20.59 18.36
C ALA A 166 -29.22 19.69 17.47
N GLY A 167 -30.25 20.23 16.83
CA GLY A 167 -31.05 19.48 15.85
C GLY A 167 -30.20 18.96 14.69
N LYS A 168 -29.36 19.81 14.09
CA LYS A 168 -28.47 19.42 12.98
C LYS A 168 -27.45 18.35 13.38
N LEU A 169 -26.90 18.45 14.59
CA LEU A 169 -25.93 17.49 15.11
C LEU A 169 -26.60 16.17 15.52
N TYR A 170 -27.78 16.22 16.15
CA TYR A 170 -28.56 15.04 16.49
C TYR A 170 -28.99 14.28 15.24
N ASP A 171 -29.50 15.00 14.23
CA ASP A 171 -29.82 14.45 12.92
C ASP A 171 -28.59 13.84 12.24
N PHE A 172 -27.41 14.47 12.34
CA PHE A 172 -26.17 13.92 11.78
C PHE A 172 -25.80 12.55 12.37
N PHE A 173 -26.04 12.31 13.66
CA PHE A 173 -25.73 11.03 14.30
C PHE A 173 -26.81 9.96 14.14
N HIS A 174 -28.10 10.35 14.10
CA HIS A 174 -29.22 9.41 14.17
C HIS A 174 -29.99 9.25 12.86
N ARG A 175 -29.75 10.11 11.87
CA ARG A 175 -30.41 9.97 10.57
C ARG A 175 -29.76 8.82 9.81
N VAL A 176 -30.44 7.69 9.79
CA VAL A 176 -30.15 6.59 8.88
C VAL A 176 -30.29 7.11 7.46
N THR A 177 -29.22 7.02 6.67
CA THR A 177 -29.27 7.25 5.22
C THR A 177 -29.60 5.94 4.53
#